data_AF-A0A9C9XTF8-F1
#
_entry.id   AF-A0A9C9XTF8-F1
#
_cell.length_a   1.000
_cell.length_b   1.000
_cell.length_c   1.000
_cell.angle_alpha   90.00
_cell.angle_beta   90.00
_cell.angle_gamma   90.00
#
_symmetry.space_group_name_H-M   'P 1'
#
loop_
_entity.id
_entity.type
_entity.pdbx_description
1 polymer ?
#
loop_
_entity_poly.entity_id
_entity_poly.type
_entity_poly.pdbx_seq_one_letter_code
_entity_poly.pdbx_strand_id
1 'polypeptide(L)'
;MIELADIHKRFGRVEALAGVSMRIRAGSVHGIVGENGAGKSTLMKILTGFISRSSGTIRYNGRPVQLRTPRDAARLGIGMLYQEPLDFPHLTVLDNFMIAAPEHDPGRLRQQLVRLADRFGFDLAPDSAVERLTVGERQQLELLRLIHRRCKVLILDEPTTGISQRQQEILFAALRALRDEGRAILLVSHKLAEVRSLCDRVTVLRGGRAVADQERPLDENLLLRAMFGSLPRRQRTVRARDRGRPILAMDHVVSAEGRSGLHDVTLSIAEKEVVGLAGLDGSGQAVFLRIAGGLLRPDSGSVRFPGCETTAGAGGGDRQTVFLPADRLREGLIAGLSIREHLLLAGDAPFFLAPSTGRARAEKTIADYNIIGRPSTPADGLSGGNQQRLLLSLVPEPARLILLENPTRGLDVRSGAWMWRFLHQRMRDDGAIVFASPDLEEIMTQATRIMVFFNGRIILDAPTDQTEIRTVSRAITGRVPEDAGLRAA
;
A
#
# COMPACT_ATOMS: atom_id res chain seq x y z
N MET A 1 24.02 3.18 -20.43
CA MET A 1 24.10 4.37 -19.56
C MET A 1 24.50 3.99 -18.14
N ILE A 2 23.88 3.00 -17.49
CA ILE A 2 24.44 2.38 -16.26
C ILE A 2 24.60 0.88 -16.47
N GLU A 3 25.73 0.32 -16.05
CA GLU A 3 25.98 -1.13 -15.97
C GLU A 3 26.41 -1.48 -14.54
N LEU A 4 25.73 -2.47 -13.97
CA LEU A 4 26.04 -3.09 -12.70
C LEU A 4 26.66 -4.45 -13.01
N ALA A 5 27.87 -4.69 -12.53
CA ALA A 5 28.59 -5.94 -12.72
C ALA A 5 28.95 -6.55 -11.36
N ASP A 6 28.39 -7.71 -11.09
CA ASP A 6 28.64 -8.53 -9.89
C ASP A 6 28.55 -7.74 -8.58
N ILE A 7 27.44 -7.01 -8.38
CA ILE A 7 27.26 -6.16 -7.20
C ILE A 7 26.91 -7.00 -5.98
N HIS A 8 27.74 -6.90 -4.94
CA HIS A 8 27.48 -7.51 -3.63
C HIS A 8 27.28 -6.45 -2.55
N LYS A 9 26.45 -6.77 -1.56
CA LYS A 9 26.28 -5.96 -0.36
C LYS A 9 26.00 -6.82 0.86
N ARG A 10 26.86 -6.70 1.87
CA ARG A 10 26.72 -7.35 3.17
C ARG A 10 26.49 -6.33 4.28
N PHE A 11 25.63 -6.70 5.23
CA PHE A 11 25.38 -5.99 6.49
C PHE A 11 25.63 -6.97 7.65
N GLY A 12 26.83 -6.94 8.22
CA GLY A 12 27.25 -7.96 9.18
C GLY A 12 27.16 -9.36 8.56
N ARG A 13 26.29 -10.21 9.11
CA ARG A 13 26.06 -11.59 8.62
C ARG A 13 25.02 -11.70 7.49
N VAL A 14 24.27 -10.63 7.20
CA VAL A 14 23.21 -10.66 6.18
C VAL A 14 23.77 -10.25 4.82
N GLU A 15 23.67 -11.12 3.82
CA GLU A 15 23.99 -10.80 2.44
C GLU A 15 22.74 -10.29 1.72
N ALA A 16 22.64 -8.96 1.58
CA ALA A 16 21.49 -8.30 0.98
C ALA A 16 21.52 -8.30 -0.55
N LEU A 17 22.72 -8.32 -1.15
CA LEU A 17 22.93 -8.52 -2.59
C LEU A 17 24.10 -9.49 -2.78
N ALA A 18 23.91 -10.48 -3.65
CA ALA A 18 24.80 -11.60 -3.90
C ALA A 18 25.12 -11.74 -5.39
N GLY A 19 25.83 -10.76 -5.95
CA GLY A 19 26.30 -10.79 -7.35
C GLY A 19 25.27 -10.33 -8.36
N VAL A 20 24.60 -9.21 -8.11
CA VAL A 20 23.62 -8.65 -9.04
C VAL A 20 24.32 -8.00 -10.23
N SER A 21 23.98 -8.46 -11.43
CA SER A 21 24.43 -7.87 -12.69
C SER A 21 23.23 -7.45 -13.54
N MET A 22 23.21 -6.21 -14.02
CA MET A 22 22.14 -5.70 -14.90
C MET A 22 22.58 -4.43 -15.64
N ARG A 23 21.84 -4.07 -16.70
CA ARG A 23 22.11 -2.89 -17.53
C ARG A 23 20.88 -2.03 -17.67
N ILE A 24 21.07 -0.72 -17.49
CA ILE A 24 20.05 0.30 -17.66
C ILE A 24 20.41 1.13 -18.89
N ARG A 25 19.54 1.07 -19.90
CA ARG A 25 19.73 1.73 -21.20
C ARG A 25 19.07 3.10 -21.20
N ALA A 26 19.70 4.07 -21.89
CA ALA A 26 19.07 5.36 -22.16
C ALA A 26 17.84 5.15 -23.05
N GLY A 27 16.85 6.03 -22.91
CA GLY A 27 15.58 5.94 -23.66
C GLY A 27 14.78 4.68 -23.39
N SER A 28 14.88 4.09 -22.19
CA SER A 28 14.14 2.87 -21.83
C SER A 28 13.67 2.93 -20.38
N VAL A 29 12.56 2.24 -20.11
CA VAL A 29 12.08 1.96 -18.76
C VAL A 29 12.45 0.53 -18.40
N HIS A 30 13.32 0.39 -17.40
CA HIS A 30 13.73 -0.89 -16.84
C HIS A 30 12.96 -1.12 -15.52
N GLY A 31 12.21 -2.22 -15.45
CA GLY A 31 11.52 -2.64 -14.24
C GLY A 31 12.40 -3.48 -13.32
N ILE A 32 12.40 -3.22 -12.02
CA ILE A 32 12.94 -4.13 -11.01
C ILE A 32 11.77 -4.63 -10.18
N VAL A 33 11.53 -5.94 -10.25
CA VAL A 33 10.49 -6.62 -9.50
C VAL A 33 11.10 -7.65 -8.56
N GLY A 34 10.39 -7.98 -7.49
CA GLY A 34 10.86 -8.95 -6.51
C GLY A 34 10.04 -8.88 -5.24
N GLU A 35 10.11 -9.93 -4.42
CA GLU A 35 9.48 -9.94 -3.10
C GLU A 35 10.06 -8.84 -2.18
N ASN A 36 9.38 -8.56 -1.07
CA ASN A 36 9.95 -7.78 0.02
C ASN A 36 11.21 -8.47 0.55
N GLY A 37 12.26 -7.69 0.81
CA GLY A 37 13.56 -8.25 1.21
C GLY A 37 14.39 -8.85 0.06
N ALA A 38 13.92 -8.80 -1.19
CA ALA A 38 14.68 -9.30 -2.34
C ALA A 38 15.98 -8.52 -2.66
N GLY A 39 16.20 -7.37 -2.01
CA GLY A 39 17.36 -6.50 -2.22
C GLY A 39 17.10 -5.27 -3.11
N LYS A 40 15.86 -5.03 -3.55
CA LYS A 40 15.49 -3.89 -4.42
C LYS A 40 15.94 -2.53 -3.86
N SER A 41 15.47 -2.17 -2.66
CA SER A 41 15.82 -0.90 -2.01
C SER A 41 17.31 -0.81 -1.66
N THR A 42 17.96 -1.94 -1.33
CA THR A 42 19.42 -2.00 -1.15
C THR A 42 20.16 -1.63 -2.44
N LEU A 43 19.73 -2.18 -3.58
CA LEU A 43 20.30 -1.86 -4.88
C LEU A 43 20.07 -0.37 -5.22
N MET A 44 18.90 0.18 -4.91
CA MET A 44 18.60 1.59 -5.18
C MET A 44 19.48 2.52 -4.33
N LYS A 45 19.65 2.21 -3.05
CA LYS A 45 20.55 2.95 -2.14
C LYS A 45 22.02 2.91 -2.62
N ILE A 46 22.44 1.83 -3.29
CA ILE A 46 23.78 1.75 -3.92
C ILE A 46 23.86 2.64 -5.16
N LEU A 47 22.84 2.60 -6.02
CA LEU A 47 22.78 3.43 -7.23
C LEU A 47 22.69 4.93 -6.94
N THR A 48 22.14 5.31 -5.79
CA THR A 48 22.12 6.70 -5.32
C THR A 48 23.35 7.06 -4.49
N GLY A 49 24.27 6.15 -4.21
CA GLY A 49 25.41 6.42 -3.33
C GLY A 49 25.03 6.67 -1.87
N PHE A 50 23.81 6.35 -1.46
CA PHE A 50 23.37 6.40 -0.06
C PHE A 50 24.05 5.31 0.79
N ILE A 51 24.33 4.15 0.19
CA ILE A 51 25.17 3.11 0.79
C ILE A 51 26.23 2.63 -0.21
N SER A 52 27.43 2.31 0.28
CA SER A 52 28.46 1.68 -0.54
C SER A 52 28.19 0.18 -0.71
N ARG A 53 28.36 -0.32 -1.93
CA ARG A 53 28.50 -1.76 -2.23
C ARG A 53 29.71 -2.37 -1.51
N SER A 54 29.67 -3.67 -1.24
CA SER A 54 30.80 -4.42 -0.66
C SER A 54 31.83 -4.81 -1.74
N SER A 55 31.38 -5.25 -2.91
CA SER A 55 32.22 -5.56 -4.07
C SER A 55 31.41 -5.38 -5.38
N GLY A 56 32.03 -5.65 -6.53
CA GLY A 56 31.45 -5.41 -7.85
C GLY A 56 31.82 -4.05 -8.44
N THR A 57 31.35 -3.77 -9.66
CA THR A 57 31.65 -2.54 -10.39
C THR A 57 30.38 -1.88 -10.93
N ILE A 58 30.30 -0.56 -10.78
CA ILE A 58 29.27 0.27 -11.42
C ILE A 58 29.96 1.05 -12.53
N ARG A 59 29.42 1.02 -13.75
CA ARG A 59 29.88 1.84 -14.86
C ARG A 59 28.79 2.80 -15.31
N TYR A 60 29.18 4.04 -15.55
CA TYR A 60 28.34 5.04 -16.19
C TYR A 60 28.92 5.37 -17.56
N ASN A 61 28.13 5.16 -18.63
CA ASN A 61 28.59 5.29 -20.02
C ASN A 61 29.93 4.58 -20.31
N GLY A 62 30.04 3.33 -19.85
CA GLY A 62 31.24 2.48 -20.03
C GLY A 62 32.40 2.77 -19.08
N ARG A 63 32.38 3.89 -18.35
CA ARG A 63 33.44 4.27 -17.42
C ARG A 63 33.12 3.82 -16.00
N PRO A 64 34.03 3.14 -15.28
CA PRO A 64 33.85 2.84 -13.87
C PRO A 64 33.59 4.11 -13.04
N VAL A 65 32.62 4.05 -12.14
CA VAL A 65 32.29 5.16 -11.24
C VAL A 65 32.25 4.69 -9.78
N GLN A 66 32.53 5.61 -8.87
CA GLN A 66 32.38 5.39 -7.43
C GLN A 66 31.27 6.29 -6.91
N LEU A 67 30.18 5.68 -6.45
CA LEU A 67 29.05 6.37 -5.84
C LEU A 67 29.16 6.21 -4.34
N ARG A 68 29.87 7.11 -3.66
CA ARG A 68 30.09 7.05 -2.20
C ARG A 68 29.09 7.90 -1.45
N THR A 69 28.50 8.88 -2.12
CA THR A 69 27.54 9.81 -1.56
C THR A 69 26.39 10.09 -2.54
N PRO A 70 25.22 10.55 -2.06
CA PRO A 70 24.16 11.09 -2.91
C PRO A 70 24.60 12.19 -3.87
N ARG A 71 25.59 12.99 -3.46
CA ARG A 71 26.17 14.04 -4.30
C ARG A 71 26.90 13.46 -5.52
N ASP A 72 27.54 12.31 -5.40
CA ASP A 72 28.23 11.65 -6.52
C ASP A 72 27.23 11.18 -7.59
N ALA A 73 26.14 10.55 -7.16
CA ALA A 73 25.05 10.14 -8.04
C ALA A 73 24.39 11.35 -8.72
N ALA A 74 24.11 12.42 -7.97
CA ALA A 74 23.51 13.64 -8.50
C ALA A 74 24.39 14.31 -9.57
N ARG A 75 25.72 14.33 -9.40
CA ARG A 75 26.67 14.85 -10.41
C ARG A 75 26.62 14.09 -11.75
N LEU A 76 26.29 12.80 -11.71
CA LEU A 76 26.08 11.98 -12.90
C LEU A 76 24.66 12.11 -13.49
N GLY A 77 23.81 12.95 -12.88
CA GLY A 77 22.42 13.10 -13.27
C GLY A 77 21.55 11.90 -12.86
N ILE A 78 21.91 11.17 -11.81
CA ILE A 78 21.09 10.10 -11.24
C ILE A 78 20.22 10.72 -10.14
N GLY A 79 18.91 10.70 -10.34
CA GLY A 79 17.91 11.18 -9.40
C GLY A 79 17.00 10.05 -8.94
N MET A 80 16.46 10.16 -7.73
CA MET A 80 15.55 9.16 -7.16
C MET A 80 14.29 9.83 -6.62
N LEU A 81 13.15 9.25 -6.97
CA LEU A 81 11.85 9.50 -6.37
C LEU A 81 11.58 8.38 -5.37
N TYR A 82 11.47 8.74 -4.10
CA TYR A 82 11.29 7.82 -2.98
C TYR A 82 9.81 7.47 -2.80
N GLN A 83 9.54 6.32 -2.17
CA GLN A 83 8.18 5.89 -1.83
C GLN A 83 7.45 6.94 -0.98
N GLU A 84 8.14 7.48 0.03
CA GLU A 84 7.70 8.64 0.80
C GLU A 84 8.36 9.90 0.22
N PRO A 85 7.57 10.90 -0.23
CA PRO A 85 8.11 12.15 -0.76
C PRO A 85 9.03 12.87 0.22
N LEU A 86 10.20 13.32 -0.27
CA LEU A 86 11.18 14.09 0.51
C LEU A 86 10.97 15.59 0.34
N ASP A 87 9.76 16.03 0.72
CA ASP A 87 9.33 17.42 0.66
C ASP A 87 9.33 18.09 2.06
N PHE A 88 9.10 19.39 2.06
CA PHE A 88 8.98 20.24 3.23
C PHE A 88 7.51 20.68 3.36
N PRO A 89 6.68 20.00 4.17
CA PRO A 89 5.22 20.18 4.16
C PRO A 89 4.76 21.60 4.46
N HIS A 90 5.48 22.32 5.33
CA HIS A 90 5.14 23.67 5.77
C HIS A 90 5.59 24.77 4.80
N LEU A 91 6.31 24.42 3.73
CA LEU A 91 6.72 25.34 2.69
C LEU A 91 5.76 25.26 1.49
N THR A 92 5.78 26.29 0.64
CA THR A 92 4.96 26.28 -0.57
C THR A 92 5.51 25.30 -1.61
N VAL A 93 4.71 25.00 -2.64
CA VAL A 93 5.14 24.24 -3.81
C VAL A 93 6.35 24.91 -4.47
N LEU A 94 6.31 26.24 -4.63
CA LEU A 94 7.41 27.00 -5.20
C LEU A 94 8.68 26.88 -4.36
N ASP A 95 8.59 27.05 -3.04
CA ASP A 95 9.74 26.94 -2.14
C ASP A 95 10.40 25.55 -2.23
N ASN A 96 9.58 24.49 -2.20
CA ASN A 96 10.06 23.11 -2.35
C ASN A 96 10.77 22.89 -3.70
N PHE A 97 10.21 23.44 -4.78
CA PHE A 97 10.80 23.40 -6.10
C PHE A 97 12.15 24.14 -6.14
N MET A 98 12.23 25.32 -5.53
CA MET A 98 13.43 26.15 -5.46
C MET A 98 14.58 25.50 -4.68
N ILE A 99 14.29 24.74 -3.61
CA ILE A 99 15.33 24.03 -2.81
C ILE A 99 16.18 23.08 -3.68
N ALA A 100 15.59 22.54 -4.75
CA ALA A 100 16.28 21.64 -5.67
C ALA A 100 17.02 22.37 -6.81
N ALA A 101 16.82 23.68 -6.96
CA ALA A 101 17.29 24.46 -8.08
C ALA A 101 18.77 24.87 -7.96
N PRO A 102 19.53 24.89 -9.07
CA PRO A 102 20.88 25.46 -9.10
C PRO A 102 20.88 27.00 -9.13
N GLU A 103 19.77 27.61 -9.56
CA GLU A 103 19.53 29.05 -9.58
C GLU A 103 18.53 29.43 -8.48
N HIS A 104 18.54 30.68 -8.00
CA HIS A 104 17.72 31.13 -6.87
C HIS A 104 16.82 32.33 -7.20
N ASP A 105 16.52 32.57 -8.49
CA ASP A 105 15.59 33.61 -8.93
C ASP A 105 14.13 33.10 -8.79
N PRO A 106 13.34 33.60 -7.83
CA PRO A 106 11.99 33.08 -7.58
C PRO A 106 11.04 33.31 -8.76
N GLY A 107 11.18 34.44 -9.47
CA GLY A 107 10.31 34.78 -10.60
C GLY A 107 10.54 33.84 -11.77
N ARG A 108 11.81 33.56 -12.08
CA ARG A 108 12.18 32.61 -13.13
C ARG A 108 11.81 31.18 -12.78
N LEU A 109 12.00 30.76 -11.52
CA LEU A 109 11.67 29.42 -11.05
C LEU A 109 10.16 29.18 -11.00
N ARG A 110 9.36 30.19 -10.64
CA ARG A 110 7.90 30.13 -10.74
C ARG A 110 7.45 29.86 -12.17
N GLN A 111 7.98 30.62 -13.13
CA GLN A 111 7.64 30.40 -14.55
C GLN A 111 8.07 29.02 -15.05
N GLN A 112 9.22 28.51 -14.58
CA GLN A 112 9.67 27.16 -14.92
C GLN A 112 8.78 26.08 -14.32
N LEU A 113 8.40 26.21 -13.05
CA LEU A 113 7.48 25.30 -12.37
C LEU A 113 6.16 25.20 -13.12
N VAL A 114 5.52 26.34 -13.42
CA VAL A 114 4.26 26.39 -14.17
C VAL A 114 4.41 25.73 -15.54
N ARG A 115 5.43 26.10 -16.32
CA ARG A 115 5.67 25.49 -17.64
C ARG A 115 5.87 23.97 -17.56
N LEU A 116 6.57 23.47 -16.54
CA LEU A 116 6.78 22.05 -16.36
C LEU A 116 5.50 21.34 -15.91
N ALA A 117 4.74 21.94 -14.99
CA ALA A 117 3.47 21.42 -14.53
C ALA A 117 2.48 21.29 -15.70
N ASP A 118 2.30 22.35 -16.49
CA ASP A 118 1.45 22.36 -17.68
C ASP A 118 1.86 21.29 -18.70
N ARG A 119 3.17 21.17 -18.94
CA ARG A 119 3.73 20.21 -19.90
C ARG A 119 3.35 18.76 -19.56
N PHE A 120 3.31 18.41 -18.28
CA PHE A 120 3.00 17.04 -17.84
C PHE A 120 1.56 16.88 -17.33
N GLY A 121 0.74 17.94 -17.38
CA GLY A 121 -0.62 17.95 -16.87
C GLY A 121 -0.71 17.79 -15.35
N PHE A 122 0.24 18.34 -14.61
CA PHE A 122 0.26 18.34 -13.15
C PHE A 122 -0.44 19.59 -12.63
N ASP A 123 -1.41 19.42 -11.74
CA ASP A 123 -2.15 20.52 -11.13
C ASP A 123 -1.44 20.93 -9.82
N LEU A 124 -0.47 21.84 -9.95
CA LEU A 124 0.37 22.27 -8.83
C LEU A 124 0.38 23.80 -8.76
N ALA A 125 -0.42 24.35 -7.84
CA ALA A 125 -0.44 25.77 -7.55
C ALA A 125 0.85 26.19 -6.81
N PRO A 126 1.67 27.11 -7.35
CA PRO A 126 2.96 27.47 -6.76
C PRO A 126 2.89 27.98 -5.31
N ASP A 127 1.80 28.65 -4.94
CA ASP A 127 1.61 29.29 -3.63
C ASP A 127 0.92 28.40 -2.60
N SER A 128 0.49 27.19 -2.99
CA SER A 128 -0.12 26.24 -2.07
C SER A 128 0.91 25.65 -1.11
N ALA A 129 0.56 25.49 0.16
CA ALA A 129 1.36 24.73 1.12
C ALA A 129 1.39 23.25 0.72
N VAL A 130 2.56 22.62 0.79
CA VAL A 130 2.73 21.22 0.38
C VAL A 130 1.92 20.25 1.25
N GLU A 131 1.70 20.58 2.52
CA GLU A 131 0.85 19.78 3.43
C GLU A 131 -0.61 19.63 2.95
N ARG A 132 -1.09 20.53 2.08
CA ARG A 132 -2.45 20.47 1.50
C ARG A 132 -2.53 19.59 0.26
N LEU A 133 -1.39 19.17 -0.28
CA LEU A 133 -1.32 18.32 -1.46
C LEU A 133 -1.59 16.86 -1.10
N THR A 134 -2.29 16.17 -2.00
CA THR A 134 -2.40 14.71 -1.99
C THR A 134 -1.02 14.07 -2.19
N VAL A 135 -0.88 12.79 -1.80
CA VAL A 135 0.37 12.04 -1.98
C VAL A 135 0.82 12.03 -3.45
N GLY A 136 -0.12 11.93 -4.40
CA GLY A 136 0.17 11.96 -5.83
C GLY A 136 0.69 13.31 -6.32
N GLU A 137 0.10 14.42 -5.86
CA GLU A 137 0.59 15.77 -6.18
C GLU A 137 1.98 16.02 -5.59
N ARG A 138 2.25 15.52 -4.38
CA ARG A 138 3.59 15.58 -3.76
C ARG A 138 4.62 14.81 -4.59
N GLN A 139 4.28 13.62 -5.10
CA GLN A 139 5.14 12.87 -6.01
C GLN A 139 5.35 13.59 -7.35
N GLN A 140 4.32 14.25 -7.89
CA GLN A 140 4.45 15.08 -9.09
C GLN A 140 5.43 16.23 -8.87
N LEU A 141 5.35 16.93 -7.73
CA LEU A 141 6.31 17.97 -7.34
C LEU A 141 7.74 17.42 -7.26
N GLU A 142 7.96 16.28 -6.60
CA GLU A 142 9.26 15.62 -6.55
C GLU A 142 9.80 15.28 -7.95
N LEU A 143 8.93 14.77 -8.83
CA LEU A 143 9.32 14.48 -10.20
C LEU A 143 9.73 15.77 -10.95
N LEU A 144 9.02 16.87 -10.76
CA LEU A 144 9.38 18.17 -11.34
C LEU A 144 10.74 18.67 -10.83
N ARG A 145 11.05 18.49 -9.54
CA ARG A 145 12.37 18.81 -8.96
C ARG A 145 13.49 18.03 -9.67
N LEU A 146 13.29 16.72 -9.90
CA LEU A 146 14.25 15.89 -10.62
C LEU A 146 14.42 16.31 -12.09
N ILE A 147 13.31 16.68 -12.75
CA ILE A 147 13.33 17.16 -14.14
C ILE A 147 14.08 18.48 -14.25
N HIS A 148 13.81 19.42 -13.35
CA HIS A 148 14.48 20.72 -13.30
C HIS A 148 16.00 20.58 -13.11
N ARG A 149 16.43 19.60 -12.30
CA ARG A 149 17.85 19.24 -12.12
C ARG A 149 18.50 18.51 -13.31
N ARG A 150 17.77 18.33 -14.42
CA ARG A 150 18.24 17.67 -15.64
C ARG A 150 18.76 16.25 -15.39
N CYS A 151 18.09 15.50 -14.51
CA CYS A 151 18.42 14.10 -14.28
C CYS A 151 18.28 13.27 -15.58
N LYS A 152 19.35 12.52 -15.90
CA LYS A 152 19.45 11.62 -17.05
C LYS A 152 18.98 10.20 -16.71
N VAL A 153 19.12 9.83 -15.44
CA VAL A 153 18.64 8.56 -14.89
C VAL A 153 17.66 8.87 -13.78
N LEU A 154 16.43 8.37 -13.90
CA LEU A 154 15.39 8.50 -12.90
C LEU A 154 15.13 7.14 -12.27
N ILE A 155 15.26 7.05 -10.95
CA ILE A 155 14.91 5.87 -10.17
C ILE A 155 13.60 6.17 -9.46
N LEU A 156 12.60 5.31 -9.58
CA LEU A 156 11.32 5.46 -8.90
C LEU A 156 11.06 4.25 -8.02
N ASP A 157 10.95 4.46 -6.72
CA ASP A 157 10.70 3.40 -5.74
C ASP A 157 9.23 3.36 -5.33
N GLU A 158 8.49 2.39 -5.84
CA GLU A 158 7.05 2.20 -5.60
C GLU A 158 6.22 3.49 -5.76
N PRO A 159 6.34 4.19 -6.90
CA PRO A 159 5.83 5.55 -7.04
C PRO A 159 4.31 5.64 -7.19
N THR A 160 3.59 4.53 -7.03
CA THR A 160 2.12 4.45 -7.16
C THR A 160 1.45 4.04 -5.86
N THR A 161 2.21 3.86 -4.79
CA THR A 161 1.66 3.48 -3.49
C THR A 161 0.88 4.64 -2.90
N GLY A 162 -0.43 4.46 -2.69
CA GLY A 162 -1.29 5.47 -2.06
C GLY A 162 -1.74 6.61 -2.99
N ILE A 163 -1.74 6.40 -4.31
CA ILE A 163 -2.29 7.35 -5.29
C ILE A 163 -3.43 6.72 -6.09
N SER A 164 -4.32 7.57 -6.61
CA SER A 164 -5.45 7.12 -7.43
C SER A 164 -5.02 6.62 -8.81
N GLN A 165 -5.86 5.80 -9.47
CA GLN A 165 -5.61 5.33 -10.84
C GLN A 165 -5.40 6.49 -11.84
N ARG A 166 -6.18 7.57 -11.72
CA ARG A 166 -6.02 8.76 -12.57
C ARG A 166 -4.64 9.41 -12.37
N GLN A 167 -4.19 9.54 -11.13
CA GLN A 167 -2.86 10.09 -10.83
C GLN A 167 -1.74 9.18 -11.35
N GLN A 168 -1.93 7.86 -11.25
CA GLN A 168 -1.02 6.87 -11.82
C GLN A 168 -0.92 7.00 -13.35
N GLU A 169 -2.04 7.18 -14.05
CA GLU A 169 -2.07 7.36 -15.51
C GLU A 169 -1.29 8.62 -15.93
N ILE A 170 -1.49 9.73 -15.21
CA ILE A 170 -0.77 10.99 -15.41
C ILE A 170 0.75 10.80 -15.18
N LEU A 171 1.14 10.15 -14.08
CA LEU A 171 2.53 9.83 -13.80
C LEU A 171 3.13 8.97 -14.91
N PHE A 172 2.43 7.93 -15.36
CA PHE A 172 2.92 7.03 -16.40
C PHE A 172 3.06 7.73 -17.75
N ALA A 173 2.15 8.65 -18.08
CA ALA A 173 2.27 9.49 -19.27
C ALA A 173 3.54 10.36 -19.21
N ALA A 174 3.81 10.98 -18.05
CA ALA A 174 5.04 11.75 -17.85
C ALA A 174 6.30 10.89 -18.00
N LEU A 175 6.31 9.69 -17.40
CA LEU A 175 7.45 8.76 -17.53
C LEU A 175 7.68 8.31 -18.97
N ARG A 176 6.62 8.07 -19.76
CA ARG A 176 6.76 7.77 -21.20
C ARG A 176 7.39 8.93 -21.95
N ALA A 177 6.91 10.15 -21.73
CA ALA A 177 7.49 11.34 -22.37
C ALA A 177 8.97 11.51 -22.02
N LEU A 178 9.34 11.31 -20.75
CA LEU A 178 10.73 11.38 -20.28
C LEU A 178 11.61 10.27 -20.87
N ARG A 179 11.08 9.06 -21.04
CA ARG A 179 11.75 7.97 -21.78
C ARG A 179 11.98 8.38 -23.23
N ASP A 180 10.97 8.94 -23.89
CA ASP A 180 11.05 9.33 -25.31
C ASP A 180 12.02 10.50 -25.54
N GLU A 181 12.30 11.31 -24.51
CA GLU A 181 13.41 12.28 -24.47
C GLU A 181 14.80 11.64 -24.33
N GLY A 182 14.90 10.32 -24.23
CA GLY A 182 16.15 9.58 -24.08
C GLY A 182 16.62 9.37 -22.63
N ARG A 183 15.80 9.70 -21.62
CA ARG A 183 16.17 9.41 -20.22
C ARG A 183 16.08 7.91 -19.95
N ALA A 184 16.94 7.39 -19.08
CA ALA A 184 16.69 6.06 -18.51
C ALA A 184 15.82 6.18 -17.28
N ILE A 185 14.88 5.25 -17.19
CA ILE A 185 13.98 5.16 -16.06
C ILE A 185 14.13 3.77 -15.45
N LEU A 186 14.32 3.72 -14.15
CA LEU A 186 14.34 2.51 -13.36
C LEU A 186 13.11 2.51 -12.47
N LEU A 187 12.13 1.67 -12.79
CA LEU A 187 10.90 1.53 -12.01
C LEU A 187 11.03 0.34 -11.06
N VAL A 188 11.04 0.59 -9.76
CA VAL A 188 10.94 -0.46 -8.75
C VAL A 188 9.49 -0.61 -8.36
N SER A 189 8.94 -1.81 -8.53
CA SER A 189 7.56 -2.11 -8.16
C SER A 189 7.41 -3.57 -7.76
N HIS A 190 6.44 -3.86 -6.90
CA HIS A 190 5.96 -5.22 -6.64
C HIS A 190 4.66 -5.54 -7.42
N LYS A 191 4.11 -4.56 -8.15
CA LYS A 191 2.87 -4.68 -8.92
C LYS A 191 3.19 -4.96 -10.40
N LEU A 192 2.88 -6.17 -10.86
CA LEU A 192 3.21 -6.58 -12.23
C LEU A 192 2.44 -5.83 -13.31
N ALA A 193 1.21 -5.40 -13.04
CA ALA A 193 0.41 -4.60 -13.97
C ALA A 193 1.13 -3.30 -14.39
N GLU A 194 1.80 -2.64 -13.45
CA GLU A 194 2.56 -1.40 -13.69
C GLU A 194 3.74 -1.65 -14.62
N VAL A 195 4.46 -2.71 -14.31
CA VAL A 195 5.66 -3.12 -15.02
C VAL A 195 5.30 -3.54 -16.45
N ARG A 196 4.21 -4.27 -16.64
CA ARG A 196 3.68 -4.62 -17.96
C ARG A 196 3.28 -3.39 -18.78
N SER A 197 2.67 -2.40 -18.14
CA SER A 197 2.20 -1.18 -18.80
C SER A 197 3.36 -0.29 -19.25
N LEU A 198 4.40 -0.14 -18.43
CA LEU A 198 5.43 0.88 -18.62
C LEU A 198 6.79 0.35 -19.07
N CYS A 199 7.21 -0.84 -18.62
CA CYS A 199 8.60 -1.30 -18.78
C CYS A 199 8.88 -1.95 -20.13
N ASP A 200 10.06 -1.67 -20.66
CA ASP A 200 10.61 -2.26 -21.88
C ASP A 200 11.41 -3.54 -21.57
N ARG A 201 12.02 -3.60 -20.38
CA ARG A 201 12.77 -4.74 -19.85
C ARG A 201 12.54 -4.85 -18.35
N VAL A 202 12.60 -6.06 -17.78
CA VAL A 202 12.34 -6.33 -16.37
C VAL A 202 13.38 -7.28 -15.82
N THR A 203 13.99 -6.92 -14.69
CA THR A 203 14.83 -7.83 -13.91
C THR A 203 14.09 -8.24 -12.64
N VAL A 204 14.07 -9.54 -12.38
CA VAL A 204 13.51 -10.10 -11.16
C VAL A 204 14.62 -10.31 -10.14
N LEU A 205 14.53 -9.63 -9.00
CA LEU A 205 15.38 -9.87 -7.84
C LEU A 205 14.71 -10.85 -6.88
N ARG A 206 15.47 -11.83 -6.41
CA ARG A 206 15.05 -12.78 -5.35
C ARG A 206 16.25 -13.16 -4.51
N GLY A 207 16.14 -13.03 -3.19
CA GLY A 207 17.22 -13.37 -2.25
C GLY A 207 18.55 -12.65 -2.55
N GLY A 208 18.50 -11.38 -2.98
CA GLY A 208 19.68 -10.61 -3.32
C GLY A 208 20.32 -10.94 -4.66
N ARG A 209 19.70 -11.78 -5.50
CA ARG A 209 20.20 -12.19 -6.83
C ARG A 209 19.24 -11.78 -7.94
N ALA A 210 19.78 -11.45 -9.11
CA ALA A 210 18.99 -11.34 -10.34
C ALA A 210 18.70 -12.75 -10.87
N VAL A 211 17.45 -13.20 -10.74
CA VAL A 211 17.05 -14.59 -11.06
C VAL A 211 16.33 -14.73 -12.40
N ALA A 212 15.83 -13.63 -12.94
CA ALA A 212 15.27 -13.58 -14.30
C ALA A 212 15.46 -12.19 -14.89
N ASP A 213 15.49 -12.15 -16.22
CA ASP A 213 15.53 -10.93 -16.99
C ASP A 213 14.72 -11.15 -18.29
N GLN A 214 13.74 -10.29 -18.53
CA GLN A 214 12.86 -10.35 -19.71
C GLN A 214 12.83 -9.00 -20.42
N GLU A 215 12.97 -9.01 -21.74
CA GLU A 215 12.55 -7.89 -22.58
C GLU A 215 11.09 -8.06 -23.00
N ARG A 216 10.42 -6.95 -23.32
CA ARG A 216 9.05 -6.96 -23.83
C ARG A 216 8.96 -7.83 -25.12
N PRO A 217 7.89 -8.64 -25.32
CA PRO A 217 6.70 -8.79 -24.49
C PRO A 217 6.95 -9.53 -23.17
N LEU A 218 6.40 -9.00 -22.08
CA LEU A 218 6.61 -9.50 -20.72
C LEU A 218 5.58 -10.59 -20.38
N ASP A 219 6.06 -11.77 -20.00
CA ASP A 219 5.21 -12.89 -19.55
C ASP A 219 5.05 -12.83 -18.03
N GLU A 220 3.82 -12.51 -17.60
CA GLU A 220 3.47 -12.36 -16.19
C GLU A 220 3.67 -13.65 -15.39
N ASN A 221 3.33 -14.81 -15.95
CA ASN A 221 3.47 -16.09 -15.25
C ASN A 221 4.94 -16.43 -15.01
N LEU A 222 5.81 -16.13 -15.98
CA LEU A 222 7.25 -16.33 -15.82
C LEU A 222 7.83 -15.34 -14.79
N LEU A 223 7.41 -14.08 -14.81
CA LEU A 223 7.83 -13.09 -13.81
C LEU A 223 7.38 -13.50 -12.40
N LEU A 224 6.13 -13.94 -12.22
CA LEU A 224 5.62 -14.46 -10.95
C LEU A 224 6.41 -15.68 -10.47
N ARG A 225 6.63 -16.67 -11.34
CA ARG A 225 7.44 -17.86 -10.99
C ARG A 225 8.85 -17.48 -10.57
N ALA A 226 9.48 -16.55 -11.27
CA ALA A 226 10.80 -16.06 -10.93
C ALA A 226 10.80 -15.33 -9.56
N MET A 227 9.79 -14.49 -9.29
CA MET A 227 9.67 -13.76 -8.02
C MET A 227 9.45 -14.70 -6.83
N PHE A 228 8.51 -15.66 -6.95
CA PHE A 228 8.00 -16.43 -5.82
C PHE A 228 8.50 -17.88 -5.75
N GLY A 229 9.14 -18.40 -6.80
CA GLY A 229 9.65 -19.78 -6.91
C GLY A 229 8.58 -20.81 -7.31
N SER A 230 7.34 -20.63 -6.84
CA SER A 230 6.15 -21.36 -7.28
C SER A 230 5.01 -20.36 -7.52
N LEU A 231 4.15 -20.62 -8.51
CA LEU A 231 2.94 -19.82 -8.67
C LEU A 231 2.08 -20.02 -7.41
N PRO A 232 1.67 -18.96 -6.71
CA PRO A 232 0.61 -19.09 -5.73
C PRO A 232 -0.61 -19.64 -6.48
N ARG A 233 -1.09 -20.83 -6.10
CA ARG A 233 -2.38 -21.32 -6.58
C ARG A 233 -3.43 -20.33 -6.05
N ARG A 234 -3.87 -19.39 -6.89
CA ARG A 234 -5.05 -18.58 -6.66
C ARG A 234 -6.28 -19.48 -6.84
N GLN A 235 -6.59 -20.26 -5.81
CA GLN A 235 -7.89 -20.89 -5.67
C GLN A 235 -8.77 -19.98 -4.82
N ARG A 236 -10.03 -19.84 -5.21
CA ARG A 236 -11.06 -19.24 -4.37
C ARG A 236 -11.01 -19.94 -3.01
N THR A 237 -10.66 -19.21 -1.97
CA THR A 237 -10.50 -19.77 -0.62
C THR A 237 -11.84 -20.00 0.05
N VAL A 238 -12.90 -19.31 -0.41
CA VAL A 238 -14.21 -19.31 0.25
C VAL A 238 -15.31 -19.77 -0.71
N ARG A 239 -16.05 -20.80 -0.29
CA ARG A 239 -17.34 -21.20 -0.87
C ARG A 239 -18.44 -20.44 -0.15
N ALA A 240 -19.48 -20.02 -0.87
CA ALA A 240 -20.67 -19.46 -0.23
C ALA A 240 -21.20 -20.47 0.80
N ARG A 241 -21.43 -20.00 2.03
CA ARG A 241 -22.06 -20.77 3.11
C ARG A 241 -23.45 -20.17 3.34
N ASP A 242 -24.37 -20.97 3.87
CA ASP A 242 -25.68 -20.47 4.28
C ASP A 242 -25.50 -19.36 5.32
N ARG A 243 -26.14 -18.21 5.07
CA ARG A 243 -26.09 -17.05 5.97
C ARG A 243 -26.59 -17.45 7.35
N GLY A 244 -25.79 -17.19 8.38
CA GLY A 244 -26.20 -17.39 9.77
C GLY A 244 -27.04 -16.24 10.30
N ARG A 245 -26.97 -16.00 11.61
CA ARG A 245 -27.75 -14.90 12.23
C ARG A 245 -27.14 -13.53 11.88
N PRO A 246 -27.93 -12.45 11.80
CA PRO A 246 -27.39 -11.10 11.66
C PRO A 246 -26.52 -10.69 12.87
N ILE A 247 -25.34 -10.14 12.60
CA ILE A 247 -24.41 -9.62 13.64
C ILE A 247 -24.25 -8.10 13.59
N LEU A 248 -24.59 -7.49 12.46
CA LEU A 248 -24.64 -6.04 12.27
C LEU A 248 -25.87 -5.73 11.41
N ALA A 249 -26.66 -4.75 11.83
CA ALA A 249 -27.76 -4.20 11.05
C ALA A 249 -27.65 -2.67 11.02
N MET A 250 -27.65 -2.11 9.82
CA MET A 250 -27.73 -0.68 9.58
C MET A 250 -29.09 -0.35 8.99
N ASP A 251 -29.71 0.70 9.51
CA ASP A 251 -31.03 1.15 9.07
C ASP A 251 -30.99 2.66 8.79
N HIS A 252 -31.14 3.03 7.53
CA HIS A 252 -31.17 4.40 7.02
C HIS A 252 -29.98 5.26 7.48
N VAL A 253 -28.78 4.67 7.50
CA VAL A 253 -27.57 5.32 8.01
C VAL A 253 -27.09 6.41 7.04
N VAL A 254 -26.89 7.62 7.57
CA VAL A 254 -26.35 8.78 6.84
C VAL A 254 -25.16 9.34 7.63
N SER A 255 -24.14 9.81 6.91
CA SER A 255 -23.03 10.56 7.49
C SER A 255 -22.45 11.53 6.46
N ALA A 256 -22.13 12.75 6.86
CA ALA A 256 -21.45 13.75 6.03
C ALA A 256 -19.92 13.67 6.11
N GLU A 257 -19.37 12.76 6.93
CA GLU A 257 -17.94 12.61 7.14
C GLU A 257 -17.19 12.06 5.93
N GLY A 258 -15.99 12.57 5.69
CA GLY A 258 -15.21 12.23 4.49
C GLY A 258 -15.77 12.86 3.20
N ARG A 259 -15.22 12.46 2.05
CA ARG A 259 -15.49 13.14 0.77
C ARG A 259 -16.93 13.00 0.27
N SER A 260 -17.46 11.78 0.29
CA SER A 260 -18.82 11.48 -0.19
C SER A 260 -19.79 11.13 0.93
N GLY A 261 -19.31 10.98 2.18
CA GLY A 261 -20.16 10.53 3.27
C GLY A 261 -20.76 9.14 3.06
N LEU A 262 -21.88 8.90 3.72
CA LEU A 262 -22.85 7.84 3.45
C LEU A 262 -24.22 8.47 3.23
N HIS A 263 -24.96 7.94 2.27
CA HIS A 263 -26.30 8.38 1.92
C HIS A 263 -27.27 7.20 1.95
N ASP A 264 -28.03 7.10 3.04
CA ASP A 264 -29.15 6.18 3.19
C ASP A 264 -28.75 4.71 2.99
N VAL A 265 -27.88 4.23 3.86
CA VAL A 265 -27.39 2.85 3.85
C VAL A 265 -28.22 1.98 4.80
N THR A 266 -28.96 1.03 4.22
CA THR A 266 -29.70 -0.02 4.93
C THR A 266 -29.18 -1.38 4.50
N LEU A 267 -28.65 -2.17 5.44
CA LEU A 267 -28.14 -3.53 5.19
C LEU A 267 -27.98 -4.34 6.47
N SER A 268 -27.72 -5.63 6.30
CA SER A 268 -27.27 -6.52 7.37
C SER A 268 -26.04 -7.32 6.96
N ILE A 269 -25.14 -7.55 7.92
CA ILE A 269 -24.04 -8.50 7.84
C ILE A 269 -24.37 -9.68 8.76
N ALA A 270 -24.26 -10.89 8.25
CA ALA A 270 -24.54 -12.12 8.99
C ALA A 270 -23.29 -12.91 9.34
N GLU A 271 -23.41 -13.84 10.29
CA GLU A 271 -22.39 -14.85 10.58
C GLU A 271 -21.98 -15.59 9.30
N LYS A 272 -20.70 -15.98 9.24
CA LYS A 272 -20.05 -16.67 8.12
C LYS A 272 -19.88 -15.83 6.86
N GLU A 273 -20.29 -14.56 6.85
CA GLU A 273 -20.06 -13.69 5.71
C GLU A 273 -18.62 -13.15 5.68
N VAL A 274 -18.05 -13.12 4.47
CA VAL A 274 -16.84 -12.35 4.18
C VAL A 274 -17.23 -11.32 3.13
N VAL A 275 -17.41 -10.06 3.55
CA VAL A 275 -17.94 -9.00 2.69
C VAL A 275 -16.81 -8.09 2.22
N GLY A 276 -16.65 -7.99 0.90
CA GLY A 276 -15.68 -7.11 0.27
C GLY A 276 -16.34 -5.80 -0.16
N LEU A 277 -15.78 -4.68 0.28
CA LEU A 277 -16.23 -3.32 -0.05
C LEU A 277 -15.36 -2.77 -1.20
N ALA A 278 -15.96 -2.60 -2.36
CA ALA A 278 -15.34 -2.03 -3.55
C ALA A 278 -15.80 -0.58 -3.77
N GLY A 279 -14.98 0.24 -4.42
CA GLY A 279 -15.30 1.62 -4.78
C GLY A 279 -14.03 2.47 -4.92
N LEU A 280 -14.15 3.66 -5.48
CA LEU A 280 -13.03 4.60 -5.55
C LEU A 280 -12.75 5.21 -4.16
N ASP A 281 -11.54 5.71 -3.96
CA ASP A 281 -11.17 6.40 -2.72
C ASP A 281 -12.14 7.54 -2.40
N GLY A 282 -12.66 7.53 -1.17
CA GLY A 282 -13.64 8.50 -0.70
C GLY A 282 -15.09 8.22 -1.12
N SER A 283 -15.40 7.04 -1.70
CA SER A 283 -16.77 6.68 -2.10
C SER A 283 -17.67 6.25 -0.94
N GLY A 284 -17.13 6.08 0.27
CA GLY A 284 -17.88 5.81 1.50
C GLY A 284 -17.45 4.56 2.28
N GLN A 285 -16.58 3.69 1.73
CA GLN A 285 -16.18 2.43 2.35
C GLN A 285 -15.48 2.65 3.71
N ALA A 286 -14.55 3.61 3.78
CA ALA A 286 -13.85 3.95 5.02
C ALA A 286 -14.81 4.49 6.10
N VAL A 287 -15.75 5.34 5.69
CA VAL A 287 -16.80 5.90 6.58
C VAL A 287 -17.70 4.78 7.09
N PHE A 288 -18.13 3.88 6.20
CA PHE A 288 -18.89 2.68 6.54
C PHE A 288 -18.17 1.81 7.57
N LEU A 289 -16.89 1.47 7.36
CA LEU A 289 -16.13 0.65 8.30
C LEU A 289 -15.99 1.32 9.67
N ARG A 290 -15.77 2.64 9.72
CA ARG A 290 -15.66 3.38 10.98
C ARG A 290 -16.98 3.43 11.74
N ILE A 291 -18.10 3.61 11.04
CA ILE A 291 -19.45 3.57 11.64
C ILE A 291 -19.79 2.16 12.11
N ALA A 292 -19.53 1.15 11.27
CA ALA A 292 -19.71 -0.26 11.61
C ALA A 292 -18.84 -0.68 12.80
N GLY A 293 -17.69 -0.04 13.01
CA GLY A 293 -16.79 -0.28 14.15
C GLY A 293 -17.11 0.53 15.41
N GLY A 294 -18.14 1.39 15.37
CA GLY A 294 -18.46 2.30 16.49
C GLY A 294 -17.42 3.41 16.73
N LEU A 295 -16.51 3.63 15.78
CA LEU A 295 -15.50 4.68 15.81
C LEU A 295 -16.04 6.04 15.34
N LEU A 296 -17.11 6.02 14.54
CA LEU A 296 -17.80 7.20 14.05
C LEU A 296 -19.29 7.07 14.32
N ARG A 297 -19.95 8.14 14.81
CA ARG A 297 -21.40 8.18 14.94
C ARG A 297 -22.02 8.59 13.61
N PRO A 298 -23.12 7.94 13.16
CA PRO A 298 -23.87 8.43 12.02
C PRO A 298 -24.63 9.72 12.38
N ASP A 299 -24.89 10.56 11.39
CA ASP A 299 -25.68 11.79 11.56
C ASP A 299 -27.18 11.48 11.70
N SER A 300 -27.64 10.43 11.00
CA SER A 300 -28.99 9.88 11.14
C SER A 300 -29.03 8.38 10.85
N GLY A 301 -30.14 7.74 11.19
CA GLY A 301 -30.31 6.28 11.08
C GLY A 301 -29.84 5.55 12.35
N SER A 302 -29.75 4.22 12.28
CA SER A 302 -29.30 3.41 13.42
C SER A 302 -28.36 2.29 13.01
N VAL A 303 -27.41 1.99 13.91
CA VAL A 303 -26.52 0.84 13.82
C VAL A 303 -26.79 -0.05 15.02
N ARG A 304 -27.17 -1.30 14.77
CA ARG A 304 -27.50 -2.30 15.78
C ARG A 304 -26.57 -3.49 15.65
N PHE A 305 -26.14 -4.02 16.79
CA PHE A 305 -25.43 -5.28 16.90
C PHE A 305 -26.37 -6.29 17.58
N PRO A 306 -27.12 -7.10 16.82
CA PRO A 306 -28.11 -8.00 17.39
C PRO A 306 -27.48 -8.95 18.42
N GLY A 307 -28.05 -8.98 19.63
CA GLY A 307 -27.48 -9.72 20.77
C GLY A 307 -26.61 -8.88 21.71
N CYS A 308 -26.40 -7.59 21.43
CA CYS A 308 -25.84 -6.62 22.38
C CYS A 308 -26.94 -5.67 22.89
N GLU A 309 -26.99 -5.44 24.20
CA GLU A 309 -27.95 -4.50 24.82
C GLU A 309 -27.57 -3.02 24.60
N THR A 310 -26.37 -2.74 24.08
CA THR A 310 -25.85 -1.39 23.91
C THR A 310 -26.09 -0.88 22.48
N THR A 311 -26.81 0.24 22.35
CA THR A 311 -26.88 1.01 21.09
C THR A 311 -25.54 1.71 20.82
N ALA A 312 -25.03 1.61 19.60
CA ALA A 312 -23.74 2.17 19.21
C ALA A 312 -23.71 3.71 19.36
N GLY A 313 -22.93 4.21 20.31
CA GLY A 313 -22.46 5.59 20.38
C GLY A 313 -20.94 5.64 20.28
N ALA A 314 -20.36 6.81 20.00
CA ALA A 314 -18.89 7.02 20.03
C ALA A 314 -18.32 6.50 21.36
N GLY A 315 -17.48 5.48 21.28
CA GLY A 315 -16.91 4.75 22.42
C GLY A 315 -17.66 3.49 22.87
N GLY A 316 -18.77 3.13 22.20
CA GLY A 316 -19.68 2.03 22.55
C GLY A 316 -19.92 1.04 21.41
N GLY A 317 -18.86 0.64 20.70
CA GLY A 317 -18.91 -0.55 19.86
C GLY A 317 -19.02 -1.82 20.71
N ASP A 318 -19.65 -2.86 20.17
CA ASP A 318 -19.57 -4.19 20.76
C ASP A 318 -18.09 -4.58 20.97
N ARG A 319 -17.74 -5.05 22.17
CA ARG A 319 -16.36 -5.50 22.50
C ARG A 319 -15.90 -6.66 21.61
N GLN A 320 -16.83 -7.30 20.89
CA GLN A 320 -16.57 -8.36 19.91
C GLN A 320 -16.39 -7.82 18.48
N THR A 321 -16.54 -6.51 18.25
CA THR A 321 -16.27 -5.86 16.96
C THR A 321 -14.89 -5.18 16.98
N VAL A 322 -14.05 -5.51 16.00
CA VAL A 322 -12.66 -5.06 15.93
C VAL A 322 -12.42 -4.37 14.60
N PHE A 323 -11.96 -3.12 14.64
CA PHE A 323 -11.52 -2.39 13.46
C PHE A 323 -9.99 -2.41 13.34
N LEU A 324 -9.50 -2.71 12.14
CA LEU A 324 -8.09 -2.79 11.79
C LEU A 324 -7.78 -1.79 10.66
N PRO A 325 -7.07 -0.69 10.95
CA PRO A 325 -6.83 0.38 9.99
C PRO A 325 -5.77 0.00 8.94
N ALA A 326 -5.79 0.73 7.81
CA ALA A 326 -4.77 0.60 6.77
C ALA A 326 -3.41 1.18 7.21
N ASP A 327 -3.43 2.31 7.91
CA ASP A 327 -2.21 2.95 8.44
C ASP A 327 -1.89 2.42 9.84
N ARG A 328 -1.04 1.40 9.87
CA ARG A 328 -0.72 0.66 11.09
C ARG A 328 -0.04 1.52 12.13
N LEU A 329 0.89 2.40 11.76
CA LEU A 329 1.68 3.16 12.73
C LEU A 329 0.99 4.45 13.18
N ARG A 330 0.07 4.99 12.38
CA ARG A 330 -0.69 6.18 12.77
C ARG A 330 -1.97 5.85 13.52
N GLU A 331 -2.62 4.73 13.20
CA GLU A 331 -3.96 4.42 13.73
C GLU A 331 -4.05 3.08 14.48
N GLY A 332 -3.15 2.12 14.23
CA GLY A 332 -3.25 0.78 14.81
C GLY A 332 -2.24 0.44 15.91
N LEU A 333 -1.05 1.01 15.86
CA LEU A 333 0.11 0.77 16.70
C LEU A 333 0.68 2.11 17.15
N ILE A 334 1.39 2.12 18.27
CA ILE A 334 1.98 3.31 18.85
C ILE A 334 3.48 3.28 18.58
N ALA A 335 3.97 4.23 17.77
CA ALA A 335 5.39 4.37 17.48
C ALA A 335 6.23 4.53 18.75
N GLY A 336 7.43 3.93 18.78
CA GLY A 336 8.30 3.93 19.96
C GLY A 336 7.95 2.87 21.01
N LEU A 337 6.71 2.35 21.06
CA LEU A 337 6.37 1.23 21.93
C LEU A 337 6.84 -0.10 21.33
N SER A 338 7.31 -0.98 22.19
CA SER A 338 7.75 -2.32 21.87
C SER A 338 6.59 -3.30 21.67
N ILE A 339 6.87 -4.46 21.06
CA ILE A 339 5.91 -5.58 20.96
C ILE A 339 5.32 -5.91 22.33
N ARG A 340 6.16 -5.98 23.37
CA ARG A 340 5.72 -6.27 24.75
C ARG A 340 4.75 -5.22 25.29
N GLU A 341 5.05 -3.94 25.08
CA GLU A 341 4.22 -2.84 25.58
C GLU A 341 2.86 -2.81 24.90
N HIS A 342 2.79 -3.09 23.60
CA HIS A 342 1.51 -3.25 22.90
C HIS A 342 0.67 -4.39 23.50
N LEU A 343 1.28 -5.53 23.80
CA LEU A 343 0.57 -6.67 24.39
C LEU A 343 0.12 -6.42 25.83
N LEU A 344 0.85 -5.59 26.57
CA LEU A 344 0.44 -5.12 27.90
C LEU A 344 -0.72 -4.13 27.80
N LEU A 345 -0.69 -3.20 26.84
CA LEU A 345 -1.77 -2.24 26.62
C LEU A 345 -3.06 -2.90 26.13
N ALA A 346 -2.95 -3.92 25.28
CA ALA A 346 -4.10 -4.62 24.71
C ALA A 346 -4.72 -5.68 25.65
N GLY A 347 -4.19 -5.87 26.85
CA GLY A 347 -4.72 -6.84 27.82
C GLY A 347 -4.71 -6.30 29.24
N ASP A 348 -5.05 -7.15 30.20
CA ASP A 348 -5.01 -6.78 31.61
C ASP A 348 -3.56 -6.64 32.08
N ALA A 349 -3.15 -5.40 32.34
CA ALA A 349 -1.86 -5.08 32.93
C ALA A 349 -1.99 -4.86 34.44
N PRO A 350 -1.09 -5.42 35.27
CA PRO A 350 -1.07 -5.13 36.70
C PRO A 350 -0.69 -3.67 36.95
N PHE A 351 -1.19 -3.09 38.05
CA PHE A 351 -0.91 -1.70 38.44
C PHE A 351 0.61 -1.41 38.62
N PHE A 352 1.39 -2.43 38.99
CA PHE A 352 2.85 -2.35 39.07
C PHE A 352 3.50 -3.15 37.94
N LEU A 353 4.26 -2.47 37.08
CA LEU A 353 4.99 -3.06 35.96
C LEU A 353 6.46 -3.29 36.32
N ALA A 354 6.81 -4.53 36.65
CA ALA A 354 8.21 -4.93 36.71
C ALA A 354 8.82 -4.98 35.28
N PRO A 355 10.14 -4.83 35.11
CA PRO A 355 10.79 -4.94 33.80
C PRO A 355 10.55 -6.28 33.08
N SER A 356 10.23 -7.35 33.82
CA SER A 356 9.92 -8.68 33.28
C SER A 356 8.43 -8.89 32.93
N THR A 357 7.52 -8.01 33.38
CA THR A 357 6.08 -8.15 33.15
C THR A 357 5.78 -8.23 31.65
N GLY A 358 4.93 -9.18 31.26
CA GLY A 358 4.51 -9.39 29.86
C GLY A 358 5.56 -10.03 28.95
N ARG A 359 6.78 -10.30 29.43
CA ARG A 359 7.86 -10.84 28.57
C ARG A 359 7.55 -12.23 28.01
N ALA A 360 7.15 -13.18 28.87
CA ALA A 360 6.81 -14.53 28.43
C ALA A 360 5.61 -14.54 27.47
N ARG A 361 4.61 -13.68 27.70
CA ARG A 361 3.48 -13.46 26.78
C ARG A 361 3.97 -12.94 25.43
N ALA A 362 4.85 -11.95 25.43
CA ALA A 362 5.43 -11.41 24.20
C ALA A 362 6.27 -12.44 23.43
N GLU A 363 7.09 -13.24 24.10
CA GLU A 363 7.87 -14.32 23.49
C GLU A 363 6.94 -15.39 22.86
N LYS A 364 5.87 -15.77 23.56
CA LYS A 364 4.85 -16.68 23.03
C LYS A 364 4.14 -16.08 21.81
N THR A 365 3.66 -14.83 21.90
CA THR A 365 2.99 -14.16 20.77
C THR A 365 3.89 -14.02 19.56
N ILE A 366 5.17 -13.68 19.77
CA ILE A 366 6.17 -13.61 18.69
C ILE A 366 6.29 -14.95 17.96
N ALA A 367 6.31 -16.07 18.70
CA ALA A 367 6.35 -17.41 18.13
C ALA A 367 5.03 -17.76 17.41
N ASP A 368 3.89 -17.60 18.07
CA ASP A 368 2.56 -17.97 17.54
C ASP A 368 2.23 -17.21 16.23
N TYR A 369 2.61 -15.93 16.16
CA TYR A 369 2.34 -15.06 15.02
C TYR A 369 3.54 -14.96 14.05
N ASN A 370 4.63 -15.68 14.30
CA ASN A 370 5.87 -15.64 13.52
C ASN A 370 6.40 -14.21 13.29
N ILE A 371 6.39 -13.37 14.32
CA ILE A 371 6.87 -11.98 14.21
C ILE A 371 8.40 -11.97 14.22
N ILE A 372 9.04 -11.38 13.21
CA ILE A 372 10.49 -11.21 13.18
C ILE A 372 10.85 -10.03 14.09
N GLY A 373 11.09 -10.31 15.37
CA GLY A 373 11.41 -9.32 16.38
C GLY A 373 11.72 -9.95 17.74
N ARG A 374 11.96 -9.09 18.74
CA ARG A 374 12.11 -9.46 20.16
C ARG A 374 11.04 -8.71 20.96
N PRO A 375 10.72 -9.14 22.19
CA PRO A 375 9.77 -8.42 23.04
C PRO A 375 10.05 -6.92 23.18
N SER A 376 11.32 -6.53 23.14
CA SER A 376 11.80 -5.14 23.22
C SER A 376 11.89 -4.41 21.88
N THR A 377 11.56 -5.05 20.75
CA THR A 377 11.64 -4.42 19.42
C THR A 377 10.50 -3.40 19.29
N PRO A 378 10.81 -2.11 18.99
CA PRO A 378 9.79 -1.08 18.72
C PRO A 378 8.95 -1.43 17.48
N ALA A 379 7.67 -1.06 17.49
CA ALA A 379 6.75 -1.34 16.39
C ALA A 379 7.17 -0.67 15.06
N ASP A 380 7.69 0.55 15.12
CA ASP A 380 8.23 1.31 13.99
C ASP A 380 9.54 0.71 13.44
N GLY A 381 10.24 -0.10 14.24
CA GLY A 381 11.40 -0.88 13.82
C GLY A 381 11.05 -2.19 13.08
N LEU A 382 9.78 -2.60 13.07
CA LEU A 382 9.33 -3.79 12.35
C LEU A 382 9.04 -3.48 10.88
N SER A 383 9.31 -4.43 9.97
CA SER A 383 8.82 -4.35 8.59
C SER A 383 7.29 -4.32 8.54
N GLY A 384 6.67 -3.75 7.52
CA GLY A 384 5.21 -3.69 7.37
C GLY A 384 4.47 -5.03 7.60
N GLY A 385 4.97 -6.15 7.07
CA GLY A 385 4.37 -7.47 7.33
C GLY A 385 4.43 -7.93 8.79
N ASN A 386 5.49 -7.54 9.51
CA ASN A 386 5.61 -7.82 10.93
C ASN A 386 4.79 -6.86 11.79
N GLN A 387 4.61 -5.61 11.36
CA GLN A 387 3.63 -4.70 11.96
C GLN A 387 2.21 -5.24 11.83
N GLN A 388 1.84 -5.79 10.67
CA GLN A 388 0.52 -6.42 10.48
C GLN A 388 0.35 -7.62 11.40
N ARG A 389 1.36 -8.49 11.51
CA ARG A 389 1.32 -9.66 12.42
C ARG A 389 1.16 -9.23 13.87
N LEU A 390 1.87 -8.18 14.29
CA LEU A 390 1.70 -7.59 15.62
C LEU A 390 0.27 -7.10 15.80
N LEU A 391 -0.26 -6.29 14.87
CA LEU A 391 -1.62 -5.76 14.94
C LEU A 391 -2.68 -6.87 15.03
N LEU A 392 -2.54 -7.93 14.22
CA LEU A 392 -3.42 -9.11 14.28
C LEU A 392 -3.33 -9.86 15.62
N SER A 393 -2.16 -9.84 16.27
CA SER A 393 -1.98 -10.45 17.59
C SER A 393 -2.67 -9.70 18.73
N LEU A 394 -3.06 -8.45 18.49
CA LEU A 394 -3.80 -7.64 19.45
C LEU A 394 -5.32 -7.83 19.34
N VAL A 395 -5.80 -8.61 18.35
CA VAL A 395 -7.23 -8.90 18.18
C VAL A 395 -7.75 -9.74 19.36
N PRO A 396 -8.68 -9.22 20.17
CA PRO A 396 -9.15 -9.89 21.39
C PRO A 396 -9.96 -11.17 21.10
N GLU A 397 -10.10 -12.02 22.13
CA GLU A 397 -11.03 -13.16 22.12
C GLU A 397 -12.22 -12.91 23.05
N PRO A 398 -13.46 -13.19 22.64
CA PRO A 398 -13.91 -13.63 21.32
C PRO A 398 -14.34 -12.45 20.41
N ALA A 399 -13.63 -12.22 19.31
CA ALA A 399 -14.07 -11.31 18.25
C ALA A 399 -15.08 -12.01 17.31
N ARG A 400 -16.20 -11.34 17.02
CA ARG A 400 -17.28 -11.81 16.12
C ARG A 400 -17.38 -11.01 14.83
N LEU A 401 -16.90 -9.77 14.80
CA LEU A 401 -16.84 -8.96 13.59
C LEU A 401 -15.45 -8.33 13.46
N ILE A 402 -14.73 -8.65 12.40
CA ILE A 402 -13.48 -7.95 12.05
C ILE A 402 -13.74 -7.06 10.84
N LEU A 403 -13.45 -5.78 11.00
CA LEU A 403 -13.55 -4.73 10.00
C LEU A 403 -12.13 -4.34 9.59
N LEU A 404 -11.78 -4.46 8.32
CA LEU A 404 -10.43 -4.21 7.82
C LEU A 404 -10.42 -3.13 6.74
N GLU A 405 -9.50 -2.18 6.87
CA GLU A 405 -9.21 -1.23 5.80
C GLU A 405 -7.91 -1.63 5.09
N ASN A 406 -8.00 -1.90 3.78
CA ASN A 406 -6.88 -2.26 2.91
C ASN A 406 -5.96 -3.33 3.52
N PRO A 407 -6.48 -4.52 3.84
CA PRO A 407 -5.83 -5.53 4.69
C PRO A 407 -4.42 -5.91 4.23
N THR A 408 -4.20 -6.01 2.92
CA THR A 408 -2.92 -6.43 2.33
C THR A 408 -2.04 -5.26 1.88
N ARG A 409 -2.37 -4.01 2.22
CA ARG A 409 -1.57 -2.85 1.86
C ARG A 409 -0.13 -2.99 2.38
N GLY A 410 0.82 -2.79 1.47
CA GLY A 410 2.25 -2.88 1.77
C GLY A 410 2.72 -4.28 2.19
N LEU A 411 1.92 -5.33 1.94
CA LEU A 411 2.30 -6.72 2.14
C LEU A 411 2.74 -7.35 0.81
N ASP A 412 3.73 -8.23 0.88
CA ASP A 412 3.99 -9.15 -0.22
C ASP A 412 2.90 -10.23 -0.30
N VAL A 413 2.83 -10.95 -1.42
CA VAL A 413 1.81 -11.98 -1.70
C VAL A 413 1.78 -13.08 -0.63
N ARG A 414 2.94 -13.49 -0.07
CA ARG A 414 2.99 -14.54 0.96
C ARG A 414 2.47 -14.03 2.29
N SER A 415 2.88 -12.82 2.67
CA SER A 415 2.41 -12.13 3.87
C SER A 415 0.90 -11.89 3.82
N GLY A 416 0.37 -11.47 2.67
CA GLY A 416 -1.07 -11.32 2.44
C GLY A 416 -1.82 -12.66 2.49
N ALA A 417 -1.30 -13.71 1.83
CA ALA A 417 -1.90 -15.04 1.89
C ALA A 417 -1.90 -15.63 3.31
N TRP A 418 -0.83 -15.42 4.07
CA TRP A 418 -0.76 -15.81 5.48
C TRP A 418 -1.81 -15.07 6.31
N MET A 419 -1.96 -13.76 6.11
CA MET A 419 -2.95 -12.94 6.82
C MET A 419 -4.37 -13.43 6.54
N TRP A 420 -4.73 -13.67 5.28
CA TRP A 420 -6.06 -14.17 4.93
C TRP A 420 -6.32 -15.55 5.53
N ARG A 421 -5.36 -16.46 5.46
CA ARG A 421 -5.46 -17.75 6.16
C ARG A 421 -5.67 -17.57 7.66
N PHE A 422 -4.93 -16.67 8.29
CA PHE A 422 -5.07 -16.37 9.71
C PHE A 422 -6.48 -15.84 10.03
N LEU A 423 -6.97 -14.85 9.28
CA LEU A 423 -8.30 -14.27 9.46
C LEU A 423 -9.40 -15.34 9.32
N HIS A 424 -9.33 -16.18 8.28
CA HIS A 424 -10.27 -17.29 8.08
C HIS A 424 -10.20 -18.35 9.18
N GLN A 425 -9.02 -18.62 9.74
CA GLN A 425 -8.87 -19.54 10.89
C GLN A 425 -9.35 -18.91 12.20
N ARG A 426 -9.16 -17.60 12.34
CA ARG A 426 -9.50 -16.84 13.54
C ARG A 426 -11.00 -16.64 13.66
N MET A 427 -11.66 -16.38 12.53
CA MET A 427 -13.10 -16.23 12.48
C MET A 427 -13.78 -17.60 12.48
N ARG A 428 -14.46 -17.86 13.60
CA ARG A 428 -15.30 -19.04 13.81
C ARG A 428 -16.58 -18.93 12.97
N ASP A 429 -17.34 -20.03 12.93
CA ASP A 429 -18.61 -20.13 12.20
C ASP A 429 -19.72 -19.16 12.71
N ASP A 430 -19.49 -18.47 13.83
CA ASP A 430 -20.36 -17.45 14.45
C ASP A 430 -19.84 -16.01 14.30
N GLY A 431 -18.81 -15.80 13.47
CA GLY A 431 -18.23 -14.50 13.17
C GLY A 431 -18.29 -14.11 11.68
N ALA A 432 -17.94 -12.86 11.36
CA ALA A 432 -17.86 -12.36 9.99
C ALA A 432 -16.66 -11.42 9.80
N ILE A 433 -16.28 -11.24 8.54
CA ILE A 433 -15.22 -10.34 8.11
C ILE A 433 -15.81 -9.34 7.13
N VAL A 434 -15.56 -8.04 7.33
CA VAL A 434 -15.85 -7.02 6.32
C VAL A 434 -14.56 -6.26 6.03
N PHE A 435 -14.23 -6.07 4.76
CA PHE A 435 -12.99 -5.42 4.39
C PHE A 435 -13.14 -4.54 3.16
N ALA A 436 -12.48 -3.38 3.17
CA ALA A 436 -12.29 -2.55 1.99
C ALA A 436 -10.93 -2.87 1.34
N SER A 437 -10.88 -2.93 0.01
CA SER A 437 -9.62 -3.06 -0.72
C SER A 437 -9.68 -2.35 -2.07
N PRO A 438 -8.58 -1.68 -2.49
CA PRO A 438 -8.46 -1.15 -3.85
C PRO A 438 -8.16 -2.25 -4.87
N ASP A 439 -7.75 -3.45 -4.42
CA ASP A 439 -7.48 -4.59 -5.28
C ASP A 439 -8.76 -5.42 -5.48
N LEU A 440 -9.40 -5.26 -6.64
CA LEU A 440 -10.59 -6.03 -6.99
C LEU A 440 -10.31 -7.53 -7.01
N GLU A 441 -9.10 -7.98 -7.36
CA GLU A 441 -8.79 -9.40 -7.36
C GLU A 441 -8.77 -9.98 -5.94
N GLU A 442 -8.30 -9.20 -4.96
CA GLU A 442 -8.38 -9.56 -3.55
C GLU A 442 -9.83 -9.74 -3.11
N ILE A 443 -10.70 -8.77 -3.45
CA ILE A 443 -12.14 -8.85 -3.19
C ILE A 443 -12.74 -10.11 -3.80
N MET A 444 -12.53 -10.32 -5.11
CA MET A 444 -13.07 -11.47 -5.84
C MET A 444 -12.57 -12.82 -5.30
N THR A 445 -11.37 -12.86 -4.70
CA THR A 445 -10.76 -14.09 -4.19
C THR A 445 -11.24 -14.43 -2.78
N GLN A 446 -11.42 -13.41 -1.93
CA GLN A 446 -11.62 -13.58 -0.48
C GLN A 446 -13.08 -13.39 -0.05
N ALA A 447 -13.84 -12.54 -0.73
CA ALA A 447 -15.21 -12.23 -0.35
C ALA A 447 -16.22 -13.27 -0.85
N THR A 448 -17.26 -13.53 -0.05
CA THR A 448 -18.47 -14.26 -0.45
C THR A 448 -19.56 -13.32 -0.98
N ARG A 449 -19.52 -12.05 -0.60
CA ARG A 449 -20.47 -10.99 -1.00
C ARG A 449 -19.69 -9.72 -1.30
N ILE A 450 -20.06 -9.00 -2.34
CA ILE A 450 -19.43 -7.75 -2.76
C ILE A 450 -20.44 -6.63 -2.64
N MET A 451 -20.02 -5.54 -1.99
CA MET A 451 -20.75 -4.28 -1.95
C MET A 451 -19.95 -3.21 -2.68
N VAL A 452 -20.55 -2.57 -3.69
CA VAL A 452 -19.91 -1.48 -4.43
C VAL A 452 -20.45 -0.14 -3.96
N PHE A 453 -19.55 0.69 -3.46
CA PHE A 453 -19.81 2.06 -3.06
C PHE A 453 -19.55 3.03 -4.21
N PHE A 454 -20.49 3.93 -4.44
CA PHE A 454 -20.34 5.07 -5.33
C PHE A 454 -21.06 6.26 -4.74
N ASN A 455 -20.33 7.36 -4.53
CA ASN A 455 -20.85 8.61 -4.00
C ASN A 455 -21.72 8.43 -2.75
N GLY A 456 -21.19 7.74 -1.73
CA GLY A 456 -21.85 7.52 -0.44
C GLY A 456 -22.97 6.47 -0.45
N ARG A 457 -23.30 5.86 -1.59
CA ARG A 457 -24.38 4.86 -1.73
C ARG A 457 -23.82 3.49 -2.10
N ILE A 458 -24.53 2.44 -1.67
CA ILE A 458 -24.28 1.06 -2.15
C ILE A 458 -25.14 0.84 -3.39
N ILE A 459 -24.47 0.76 -4.54
CA ILE A 459 -25.09 0.64 -5.87
C ILE A 459 -25.06 -0.78 -6.43
N LEU A 460 -24.27 -1.67 -5.82
CA LEU A 460 -24.28 -3.11 -6.08
C LEU A 460 -24.10 -3.83 -4.76
N ASP A 461 -24.90 -4.86 -4.53
CA ASP A 461 -24.80 -5.76 -3.39
C ASP A 461 -25.15 -7.17 -3.87
N ALA A 462 -24.14 -8.00 -4.09
CA ALA A 462 -24.31 -9.27 -4.79
C ALA A 462 -23.38 -10.37 -4.26
N PRO A 463 -23.76 -11.65 -4.40
CA PRO A 463 -22.85 -12.78 -4.20
C PRO A 463 -21.65 -12.69 -5.13
N THR A 464 -20.45 -12.93 -4.60
CA THR A 464 -19.20 -12.87 -5.40
C THR A 464 -19.19 -13.90 -6.52
N ASP A 465 -19.79 -15.07 -6.31
CA ASP A 465 -19.78 -16.17 -7.28
C ASP A 465 -20.71 -15.97 -8.48
N GLN A 466 -21.64 -15.03 -8.37
CA GLN A 466 -22.55 -14.61 -9.44
C GLN A 466 -22.11 -13.27 -10.07
N THR A 467 -20.98 -12.71 -9.64
CA THR A 467 -20.54 -11.38 -10.08
C THR A 467 -19.22 -11.46 -10.85
N GLU A 468 -19.19 -10.88 -12.05
CA GLU A 468 -17.94 -10.74 -12.80
C GLU A 468 -17.13 -9.52 -12.35
N ILE A 469 -15.80 -9.63 -12.38
CA ILE A 469 -14.89 -8.51 -12.05
C ILE A 469 -15.16 -7.27 -12.93
N ARG A 470 -15.58 -7.47 -14.19
CA ARG A 470 -15.95 -6.37 -15.10
C ARG A 470 -17.20 -5.62 -14.63
N THR A 471 -18.17 -6.33 -14.06
CA THR A 471 -19.38 -5.73 -13.47
C THR A 471 -19.03 -4.84 -12.29
N VAL A 472 -18.18 -5.35 -11.37
CA VAL A 472 -17.67 -4.57 -10.24
C VAL A 472 -16.90 -3.34 -10.74
N SER A 473 -16.01 -3.52 -11.71
CA SER A 473 -15.20 -2.44 -12.30
C SER A 473 -16.03 -1.34 -12.97
N ARG A 474 -17.18 -1.69 -13.56
CA ARG A 474 -18.11 -0.69 -14.10
C ARG A 474 -18.89 0.00 -12.98
N ALA A 475 -19.37 -0.76 -12.01
CA ALA A 475 -20.13 -0.23 -10.88
C ALA A 475 -19.31 0.80 -10.09
N ILE A 476 -18.02 0.56 -9.81
CA ILE A 476 -17.17 1.56 -9.10
C ILE A 476 -17.07 2.92 -9.82
N THR A 477 -17.38 2.98 -11.12
CA THR A 477 -17.43 4.21 -11.93
C THR A 477 -18.84 4.81 -12.08
N GLY A 478 -19.82 4.29 -11.33
CA GLY A 478 -21.22 4.73 -11.36
C GLY A 478 -22.04 4.13 -12.51
N ARG A 479 -21.51 3.15 -13.25
CA ARG A 479 -22.21 2.49 -14.37
C ARG A 479 -22.66 1.09 -13.95
N VAL A 480 -23.90 0.95 -13.52
CA VAL A 480 -24.50 -0.36 -13.22
C VAL A 480 -25.11 -0.94 -14.52
N PRO A 481 -24.94 -2.24 -14.85
CA PRO A 481 -25.67 -2.87 -15.95
C PRO A 481 -27.19 -2.84 -15.66
N GLU A 482 -28.02 -2.58 -16.67
CA GLU A 482 -29.49 -2.56 -16.54
C GLU A 482 -30.08 -3.91 -16.07
N ASP A 483 -29.34 -5.01 -16.25
CA ASP A 483 -29.73 -6.36 -15.82
C ASP A 483 -29.28 -6.75 -14.39
N ALA A 484 -28.66 -5.84 -13.63
CA ALA A 484 -28.19 -6.12 -12.26
C ALA A 484 -29.21 -5.76 -11.16
N GLY A 485 -30.52 -5.81 -11.45
CA GLY A 485 -31.55 -5.91 -10.41
C GLY A 485 -31.40 -7.26 -9.69
N LEU A 486 -31.25 -7.33 -8.38
CA LEU A 486 -32.37 -7.17 -7.46
C LEU A 486 -31.88 -6.77 -6.06
N ARG A 487 -32.25 -5.56 -5.64
CA ARG A 487 -32.77 -5.38 -4.28
C ARG A 487 -34.18 -5.98 -4.25
N ALA A 488 -34.36 -7.02 -3.44
CA ALA A 488 -35.64 -7.38 -2.82
C ALA A 488 -35.39 -8.37 -1.67
N ALA A 489 -35.09 -7.82 -0.49
CA ALA A 489 -35.47 -8.26 0.87
C ALA A 489 -34.55 -7.57 1.88
#